data_AF-A0A4R5L4L5-F1
#
_entry.id   AF-A0A4R5L4L5-F1
#
_cell.length_a   1.000
_cell.length_b   1.000
_cell.length_c   1.000
_cell.angle_alpha   90.00
_cell.angle_beta   90.00
_cell.angle_gamma   90.00
#
_symmetry.space_group_name_H-M   'P 1'
#
loop_
_entity.id
_entity.type
_entity.pdbx_description
1 polymer ?
#
loop_
_entity_poly.entity_id
_entity_poly.type
_entity_poly.pdbx_seq_one_letter_code
_entity_poly.pdbx_strand_id
1 'polypeptide(L)'
;MENTASKSWKGFTIETRAFPVWHCALPGSVPDSYMALVRIRRGEHVIAKWHLPRYAQHWASADEAHRQTTEYAIRAINSGCFAGTVPPGLVA
;
A
#
# COMPACT_ATOMS: atom_id res chain seq x y z
N MET A 1 3.51 15.05 10.31
CA MET A 1 4.27 13.78 10.36
C MET A 1 3.67 12.89 9.28
N GLU A 2 4.39 12.59 8.22
CA GLU A 2 3.88 11.71 7.17
C GLU A 2 3.85 10.27 7.72
N ASN A 3 2.66 9.69 7.83
CA ASN A 3 2.50 8.31 8.30
C ASN A 3 2.78 7.34 7.16
N THR A 4 4.06 7.23 6.81
CA THR A 4 4.57 6.45 5.68
C THR A 4 5.52 5.37 6.16
N ALA A 5 5.35 4.15 5.67
CA ALA A 5 6.24 3.03 5.92
C ALA A 5 6.73 2.42 4.60
N SER A 6 7.94 1.87 4.60
CA SER A 6 8.55 1.23 3.42
C SER A 6 9.09 -0.14 3.77
N LYS A 7 8.93 -1.11 2.85
CA LYS A 7 9.42 -2.47 2.98
C LYS A 7 9.93 -3.00 1.65
N SER A 8 11.11 -3.62 1.67
CA SER A 8 11.65 -4.36 0.52
C SER A 8 11.18 -5.81 0.54
N TRP A 9 10.75 -6.33 -0.60
CA TRP A 9 10.31 -7.73 -0.77
C TRP A 9 10.57 -8.24 -2.19
N LYS A 10 11.38 -9.30 -2.34
CA LYS A 10 11.67 -9.95 -3.64
C LYS A 10 12.08 -8.97 -4.76
N GLY A 11 12.90 -7.97 -4.45
CA GLY A 11 13.34 -6.95 -5.41
C GLY A 11 12.32 -5.83 -5.70
N PHE A 12 11.17 -5.85 -5.02
CA PHE A 12 10.21 -4.75 -5.02
C PHE A 12 10.37 -3.89 -3.77
N THR A 13 10.06 -2.61 -3.90
CA THR A 13 9.85 -1.68 -2.78
C THR A 13 8.36 -1.42 -2.64
N ILE A 14 7.83 -1.71 -1.46
CA ILE A 14 6.44 -1.49 -1.08
C ILE A 14 6.42 -0.27 -0.17
N GLU A 15 5.82 0.82 -0.63
CA GLU A 15 5.60 2.02 0.16
C GLU A 15 4.13 2.06 0.57
N THR A 16 3.85 2.39 1.82
CA THR A 16 2.49 2.53 2.34
C THR A 16 2.32 3.88 3.00
N ARG A 17 1.13 4.47 2.86
CA ARG A 17 0.78 5.75 3.49
C ARG A 17 -0.55 5.61 4.20
N ALA A 18 -0.53 5.59 5.52
CA ALA A 18 -1.75 5.53 6.33
C ALA A 18 -2.33 6.93 6.56
N PHE A 19 -3.64 7.01 6.63
CA PHE A 19 -4.36 8.24 6.94
C PHE A 19 -5.64 7.93 7.71
N PRO A 20 -6.04 8.82 8.64
CA PRO A 20 -7.30 8.68 9.35
C PRO A 20 -8.48 8.95 8.40
N VAL A 21 -9.56 8.20 8.58
CA VAL A 21 -10.83 8.36 7.87
C VAL A 21 -11.88 8.82 8.86
N TRP A 22 -12.58 9.88 8.47
CA TRP A 22 -13.58 10.55 9.30
C TRP A 22 -14.96 10.30 8.72
N HIS A 23 -15.92 9.95 9.57
CA HIS A 23 -17.31 9.89 9.15
C HIS A 23 -17.97 11.25 9.35
N CYS A 24 -17.93 12.09 8.31
CA CYS A 24 -18.40 13.49 8.37
C CYS A 24 -19.91 13.63 8.70
N ALA A 25 -20.69 12.56 8.64
CA ALA A 25 -22.12 12.56 8.93
C ALA A 25 -22.45 12.30 10.42
N LEU A 26 -21.48 11.91 11.25
CA LEU A 26 -21.69 11.66 12.69
C LEU A 26 -21.05 12.76 13.54
N PRO A 27 -21.80 13.38 14.48
CA PRO A 27 -21.23 14.37 15.39
C PRO A 27 -20.42 13.69 16.51
N GLY A 28 -19.11 13.95 16.57
CA GLY A 28 -18.17 13.47 17.62
C GLY A 28 -17.06 12.54 17.05
N SER A 29 -16.01 13.05 16.41
CA SER A 29 -14.76 13.63 16.96
C SER A 29 -13.63 12.66 17.34
N VAL A 30 -13.64 11.42 16.85
CA VAL A 30 -12.43 10.59 16.74
C VAL A 30 -12.42 9.99 15.33
N PRO A 31 -11.29 9.94 14.61
CA PRO A 31 -11.25 9.17 13.37
C PRO A 31 -11.58 7.71 13.69
N ASP A 32 -12.74 7.27 13.22
CA ASP A 32 -13.28 5.93 13.51
C ASP A 32 -12.41 4.82 12.92
N SER A 33 -11.55 5.16 11.97
CA SER A 33 -10.69 4.19 11.29
C SER A 33 -9.53 4.81 10.55
N TYR A 34 -8.61 3.95 10.13
CA TYR A 34 -7.48 4.25 9.28
C TYR A 34 -7.58 3.45 7.99
N MET A 35 -7.08 4.03 6.92
CA MET A 35 -6.83 3.34 5.65
C MET A 35 -5.38 3.59 5.25
N ALA A 36 -4.83 2.74 4.38
CA ALA A 36 -3.52 2.97 3.82
C ALA A 36 -3.51 2.79 2.30
N LEU A 37 -2.89 3.74 1.61
CA LEU A 37 -2.54 3.60 0.20
C LEU A 37 -1.25 2.79 0.08
N VAL A 38 -1.09 2.12 -1.05
CA VAL A 38 0.15 1.42 -1.40
C VAL A 38 0.71 1.90 -2.73
N ARG A 39 2.03 1.97 -2.80
CA ARG A 39 2.80 2.16 -4.02
C ARG A 39 3.83 1.04 -4.11
N ILE A 40 3.98 0.47 -5.30
CA ILE A 40 4.89 -0.63 -5.56
C ILE A 40 5.89 -0.20 -6.62
N ARG A 41 7.16 -0.33 -6.31
CA ARG A 41 8.28 -0.02 -7.21
C ARG A 41 9.16 -1.24 -7.42
N ARG A 42 9.90 -1.23 -8.52
CA ARG A 42 11.01 -2.16 -8.78
C ARG A 42 12.17 -1.33 -9.32
N GLY A 43 13.19 -1.13 -8.48
CA GLY A 43 14.23 -0.12 -8.73
C GLY A 43 13.61 1.28 -8.91
N GLU A 44 13.98 1.96 -9.99
CA GLU A 44 13.44 3.28 -10.32
C GLU A 44 12.05 3.25 -10.98
N HIS A 45 11.56 2.06 -11.35
CA HIS A 45 10.28 1.95 -12.04
C HIS A 45 9.10 1.83 -11.06
N VAL A 46 8.09 2.68 -11.24
CA VAL A 46 6.82 2.59 -10.48
C VAL A 46 5.91 1.59 -11.19
N ILE A 47 5.72 0.43 -10.57
CA ILE A 47 4.87 -0.66 -11.09
C ILE A 47 3.39 -0.33 -10.82
N ALA A 48 3.11 0.15 -9.62
CA ALA A 48 1.78 0.64 -9.24
C ALA A 48 1.94 1.94 -8.46
N LYS A 49 1.28 3.01 -8.93
CA LYS A 49 1.21 4.29 -8.21
C LYS A 49 0.41 4.12 -6.90
N TRP A 50 0.34 5.18 -6.09
CA TRP A 50 -0.49 5.21 -4.90
C TRP A 50 -1.93 4.82 -5.23
N HIS A 51 -2.36 3.69 -4.70
CA HIS A 51 -3.72 3.17 -4.87
C HIS A 51 -4.19 2.50 -3.59
N LEU A 52 -5.51 2.36 -3.47
CA LEU A 52 -6.13 1.65 -2.37
C LEU A 52 -6.31 0.17 -2.75
N PRO A 53 -5.96 -0.79 -1.86
CA PRO A 53 -6.34 -2.18 -2.04
C PRO A 53 -7.87 -2.30 -2.23
N ARG A 54 -8.34 -3.09 -3.20
CA ARG A 54 -9.78 -3.22 -3.51
C ARG A 54 -10.64 -3.64 -2.30
N TYR A 55 -10.06 -4.45 -1.42
CA TYR A 55 -10.69 -4.92 -0.19
C TYR A 55 -10.07 -4.28 1.05
N ALA A 56 -9.62 -3.03 0.95
CA ALA A 56 -9.13 -2.28 2.10
C ALA A 56 -10.25 -2.18 3.14
N GLN A 57 -9.95 -2.62 4.35
CA GLN A 57 -10.84 -2.47 5.49
C GLN A 57 -10.53 -1.17 6.22
N HIS A 58 -11.51 -0.68 6.97
CA HIS A 58 -11.32 0.38 7.93
C HIS A 58 -10.67 -0.20 9.19
N TRP A 59 -9.39 0.14 9.44
CA TRP A 59 -8.61 -0.43 10.54
C TRP A 59 -8.62 0.45 11.78
N ALA A 60 -8.47 -0.15 12.97
CA ALA A 60 -8.52 0.59 14.23
C ALA A 60 -7.29 1.49 14.46
N SER A 61 -6.18 1.23 13.77
CA SER A 61 -4.94 2.01 13.90
C SER A 61 -4.18 2.13 12.58
N ALA A 62 -3.31 3.14 12.51
CA ALA A 62 -2.42 3.31 11.37
C ALA A 62 -1.43 2.16 11.20
N ASP A 63 -0.89 1.61 12.30
CA ASP A 63 0.03 0.47 12.26
C ASP A 63 -0.64 -0.76 11.68
N GLU A 64 -1.90 -1.00 12.03
CA GLU A 64 -2.69 -2.06 11.44
C GLU A 64 -2.94 -1.83 9.95
N ALA A 65 -3.27 -0.59 9.56
CA ALA A 65 -3.44 -0.22 8.16
C ALA A 65 -2.17 -0.46 7.35
N HIS A 66 -1.00 -0.09 7.88
CA HIS A 66 0.30 -0.35 7.27
C HIS A 66 0.57 -1.84 7.11
N ARG A 67 0.38 -2.62 8.17
CA ARG A 67 0.63 -4.06 8.18
C ARG A 67 -0.24 -4.77 7.15
N GLN A 68 -1.54 -4.55 7.21
CA GLN A 68 -2.52 -5.22 6.34
C GLN A 68 -2.32 -4.84 4.87
N THR A 69 -2.04 -3.57 4.60
CA THR A 69 -1.76 -3.08 3.24
C THR A 69 -0.44 -3.65 2.69
N THR A 70 0.57 -3.80 3.54
CA THR A 70 1.83 -4.46 3.18
C THR A 70 1.62 -5.95 2.88
N GLU A 71 0.83 -6.65 3.71
CA GLU A 71 0.49 -8.06 3.49
C GLU A 71 -0.28 -8.26 2.18
N TYR A 72 -1.23 -7.36 1.87
CA TYR A 72 -1.91 -7.33 0.57
C TYR A 72 -0.91 -7.23 -0.59
N ALA A 73 0.02 -6.28 -0.54
CA ALA A 73 1.02 -6.09 -1.60
C ALA A 73 1.94 -7.31 -1.75
N ILE A 74 2.36 -7.94 -0.65
CA ILE A 74 3.14 -9.17 -0.65
C ILE A 74 2.37 -10.30 -1.35
N ARG A 75 1.07 -10.46 -1.06
CA ARG A 75 0.23 -11.47 -1.72
C ARG A 75 0.10 -11.20 -3.23
N ALA A 76 -0.07 -9.95 -3.64
CA ALA A 76 -0.11 -9.56 -5.05
C ALA A 76 1.22 -9.84 -5.76
N ILE A 77 2.36 -9.56 -5.12
CA ILE A 77 3.68 -9.87 -5.66
C ILE A 77 3.88 -11.39 -5.77
N ASN A 78 3.53 -12.15 -4.73
CA ASN A 78 3.71 -13.60 -4.69
C ASN A 78 2.80 -14.35 -5.68
N SER A 79 1.63 -13.81 -6.00
CA SER A 79 0.73 -14.38 -7.02
C SER A 79 1.16 -14.04 -8.46
N GLY A 80 2.22 -13.27 -8.63
CA GLY A 80 2.73 -12.92 -9.96
C GLY A 80 1.91 -11.85 -10.67
N CYS A 81 1.05 -11.09 -9.98
CA CYS A 81 0.27 -10.00 -10.58
C CYS A 81 1.13 -8.94 -11.31
N PHE A 82 2.42 -8.87 -10.99
CA PHE A 82 3.41 -7.97 -11.59
C PHE A 82 4.48 -8.70 -12.42
N ALA A 83 4.31 -10.00 -12.67
CA ALA A 83 5.22 -10.79 -13.51
C ALA A 83 4.97 -10.46 -15.00
N GLY A 84 5.55 -9.36 -15.46
CA GLY A 84 5.39 -8.86 -16.83
C GLY A 84 5.65 -7.36 -16.96
N THR A 85 5.62 -6.61 -15.86
CA THR A 85 5.96 -5.18 -15.81
C THR A 85 7.48 -4.95 -15.75
N VAL A 86 8.26 -5.84 -16.36
CA VAL A 86 9.69 -5.62 -16.64
C VAL A 86 9.75 -4.79 -17.93
N PRO A 87 10.44 -3.64 -17.96
CA PRO A 87 10.66 -2.93 -19.20
C PRO A 87 11.38 -3.87 -20.18
N PRO A 88 10.94 -4.00 -21.45
CA PRO A 88 11.74 -4.66 -22.48
C PRO A 88 13.03 -3.87 -22.64
N GLY A 89 14.15 -4.40 -22.14
CA GLY A 89 15.43 -3.70 -22.15
C GLY A 89 16.49 -4.18 -21.17
N LEU A 90 16.18 -5.11 -20.26
CA LEU A 90 17.20 -5.76 -19.41
C LEU A 90 17.38 -7.24 -19.78
N VAL A 91 17.59 -7.46 -21.08
CA VAL A 91 18.21 -8.67 -21.64
C VAL A 91 19.22 -8.17 -22.68
N ALA A 92 20.43 -7.91 -22.20
CA ALA A 92 21.69 -7.92 -22.93
C ALA A 92 22.83 -7.92 -21.90
#